data_AF-A0A183FN64-F1
#
_entry.id   AF-A0A183FN64-F1
#
_cell.length_a   1.000
_cell.length_b   1.000
_cell.length_c   1.000
_cell.angle_alpha   90.00
_cell.angle_beta   90.00
_cell.angle_gamma   90.00
#
_symmetry.space_group_name_H-M   'P 1'
#
loop_
_entity.id
_entity.type
_entity.pdbx_description
1 polymer ?
#
loop_
_entity_poly.entity_id
_entity_poly.type
_entity_poly.pdbx_seq_one_letter_code
_entity_poly.pdbx_strand_id
1 'polypeptide(L)'
;MWCYLSTKPGVPFCTPLSVRSVFTFQLVQEMSGRRTSTTLIPLTCAQIHLVRALWRQTYTSKGPTVVGSSIYHRLCFKCPQVKEQIRRVPLPPKFQNYDCFIKAHCKAIGELIDQVVDNLDNLDNMTDELVRIGNVHAKLLRGELTGKVWNVVAETFIDCTLEWGDRRCRSETVRKAWALIMAFVIEKIKLGHHEQVRNFMVRYRNMLGQQKPSRIMP
;
A
#
# COMPACT_ATOMS: atom_id res chain seq x y z
N MET A 1 1.62 -5.00 -9.62
CA MET A 1 0.88 -6.12 -8.99
C MET A 1 -0.62 -6.03 -9.24
N TRP A 2 -1.29 -4.96 -8.80
CA TRP A 2 -2.72 -4.77 -8.99
C TRP A 2 -3.16 -4.81 -10.47
N CYS A 3 -2.30 -4.31 -11.35
CA CYS A 3 -2.49 -4.20 -12.80
C CYS A 3 -2.92 -5.50 -13.48
N TYR A 4 -2.68 -6.68 -12.88
CA TYR A 4 -3.21 -7.95 -13.37
C TYR A 4 -4.75 -7.96 -13.51
N LEU A 5 -5.49 -7.12 -12.79
CA LEU A 5 -6.94 -7.30 -12.55
C LEU A 5 -7.90 -6.22 -13.08
N SER A 6 -7.45 -5.11 -13.69
CA SER A 6 -8.39 -4.10 -14.24
C SER A 6 -7.92 -3.48 -15.57
N THR A 7 -8.86 -2.86 -16.30
CA THR A 7 -8.73 -2.44 -17.71
C THR A 7 -9.12 -0.96 -17.97
N LYS A 8 -8.73 -0.48 -19.16
CA LYS A 8 -9.07 0.80 -19.85
C LYS A 8 -8.15 2.03 -19.63
N PRO A 9 -7.97 2.91 -20.67
CA PRO A 9 -6.75 3.70 -20.85
C PRO A 9 -6.90 5.25 -20.87
N GLY A 10 -5.78 5.96 -20.69
CA GLY A 10 -5.68 7.44 -20.72
C GLY A 10 -4.36 8.01 -20.16
N VAL A 11 -4.34 9.25 -19.65
CA VAL A 11 -3.93 10.48 -20.38
C VAL A 11 -2.73 11.11 -19.62
N PRO A 12 -1.84 11.96 -20.19
CA PRO A 12 -0.61 12.40 -19.51
C PRO A 12 -0.46 13.93 -19.24
N PHE A 13 0.18 14.35 -18.12
CA PHE A 13 1.48 15.08 -18.09
C PHE A 13 1.97 15.64 -16.71
N CYS A 14 3.30 15.76 -16.58
CA CYS A 14 4.16 16.67 -15.77
C CYS A 14 4.25 16.73 -14.21
N THR A 15 5.24 17.51 -13.75
CA THR A 15 6.14 17.30 -12.57
C THR A 15 6.07 18.36 -11.45
N PRO A 16 6.57 18.06 -10.22
CA PRO A 16 6.90 19.08 -9.21
C PRO A 16 8.20 18.85 -8.37
N LEU A 17 8.60 19.87 -7.58
CA LEU A 17 9.79 19.94 -6.72
C LEU A 17 9.48 19.83 -5.20
N SER A 18 10.30 19.06 -4.45
CA SER A 18 11.02 19.38 -3.17
C SER A 18 10.44 20.38 -2.11
N VAL A 19 10.54 20.22 -0.76
CA VAL A 19 11.11 19.21 0.20
C VAL A 19 10.45 19.36 1.62
N ARG A 20 10.58 18.30 2.46
CA ARG A 20 10.73 18.24 3.96
C ARG A 20 9.55 17.70 4.79
N SER A 21 9.80 16.57 5.47
CA SER A 21 8.94 15.94 6.50
C SER A 21 9.84 15.23 7.53
N VAL A 22 9.73 15.57 8.82
CA VAL A 22 10.48 14.95 9.95
C VAL A 22 9.53 14.50 11.06
N PHE A 23 8.46 15.26 11.31
CA PHE A 23 7.49 14.99 12.38
C PHE A 23 6.60 13.75 12.16
N THR A 24 6.43 13.27 10.92
CA THR A 24 5.57 12.11 10.61
C THR A 24 6.09 10.79 11.20
N PHE A 25 7.39 10.70 11.48
CA PHE A 25 8.09 9.48 11.91
C PHE A 25 7.54 8.89 13.22
N GLN A 26 7.29 9.73 14.23
CA GLN A 26 7.03 9.26 15.59
C GLN A 26 5.64 8.61 15.73
N LEU A 27 4.60 9.21 15.14
CA LEU A 27 3.23 8.69 15.20
C LEU A 27 3.08 7.33 14.48
N VAL A 28 3.79 7.13 13.35
CA VAL A 28 3.76 5.86 12.60
C VAL A 28 4.51 4.76 13.34
N GLN A 29 5.62 5.09 14.02
CA GLN A 29 6.35 4.11 14.83
C GLN A 29 5.58 3.68 16.08
N GLU A 30 4.96 4.63 16.81
CA GLU A 30 4.18 4.34 18.01
C GLU A 30 3.01 3.38 17.72
N MET A 31 2.33 3.53 16.58
CA MET A 31 1.28 2.60 16.13
C MET A 31 1.82 1.24 15.67
N SER A 32 3.03 1.18 15.08
CA SER A 32 3.62 -0.07 14.56
C SER A 32 4.22 -0.98 15.64
N GLY A 33 4.27 -0.55 16.91
CA GLY A 33 4.96 -1.25 18.00
C GLY A 33 4.11 -2.22 18.83
N ARG A 34 2.77 -2.11 18.85
CA ARG A 34 1.91 -2.94 19.71
C ARG A 34 1.40 -4.20 19.02
N ARG A 35 1.83 -5.37 19.51
CA ARG A 35 1.23 -6.67 19.20
C ARG A 35 0.02 -6.97 20.09
N THR A 36 -1.11 -6.31 19.86
CA THR A 36 -2.41 -6.72 20.41
C THR A 36 -3.55 -6.05 19.64
N SER A 37 -4.59 -6.83 19.32
CA SER A 37 -5.97 -6.48 18.94
C SER A 37 -6.25 -5.12 18.28
N THR A 38 -6.92 -5.16 17.13
CA THR A 38 -7.41 -4.01 16.36
C THR A 38 -8.31 -3.05 17.17
N THR A 39 -7.69 -2.05 17.80
CA THR A 39 -8.38 -0.88 18.37
C THR A 39 -7.79 0.40 17.78
N LEU A 40 -7.81 0.51 16.44
CA LEU A 40 -7.77 1.82 15.82
C LEU A 40 -9.07 2.54 16.21
N ILE A 41 -8.93 3.68 16.88
CA ILE A 41 -10.10 4.50 17.26
C ILE A 41 -10.85 4.86 15.97
N PRO A 42 -12.15 4.56 15.87
CA PRO A 42 -12.91 4.84 14.64
C PRO A 42 -12.91 6.34 14.36
N LEU A 43 -12.81 6.70 13.08
CA LEU A 43 -12.89 8.08 12.65
C LEU A 43 -14.26 8.64 13.02
N THR A 44 -14.30 9.85 13.57
CA THR A 44 -15.57 10.56 13.79
C THR A 44 -16.23 10.88 12.45
N CYS A 45 -17.56 10.97 12.41
CA CYS A 45 -18.30 11.34 11.20
C CYS A 45 -17.78 12.66 10.57
N ALA A 46 -17.37 13.63 11.40
CA ALA A 46 -16.76 14.88 10.94
C ALA A 46 -15.40 14.67 10.24
N GLN A 47 -14.55 13.78 10.77
CA GLN A 47 -13.29 13.41 10.12
C GLN A 47 -13.53 12.69 8.79
N ILE A 48 -14.49 11.77 8.74
CA ILE A 48 -14.87 11.04 7.52
C ILE A 48 -15.35 12.01 6.43
N HIS A 49 -16.29 12.91 6.77
CA HIS A 49 -16.78 13.92 5.83
C HIS A 49 -15.66 14.84 5.32
N LEU A 50 -14.78 15.28 6.22
CA LEU A 50 -13.64 16.13 5.86
C LEU A 50 -12.66 15.42 4.92
N VAL A 51 -12.27 14.17 5.23
CA VAL A 51 -11.38 13.38 4.36
C VAL A 51 -12.03 13.16 2.99
N ARG A 52 -13.30 12.75 2.93
CA ARG A 52 -14.03 12.53 1.66
C ARG A 52 -14.10 13.80 0.81
N ALA A 53 -14.39 14.96 1.40
CA ALA A 53 -14.46 16.22 0.67
C ALA A 53 -13.10 16.61 0.05
N LEU A 54 -12.03 16.54 0.83
CA LEU A 54 -10.67 16.90 0.41
C LEU A 54 -10.08 15.89 -0.59
N TRP A 55 -10.36 14.59 -0.38
CA TRP A 55 -9.99 13.54 -1.32
C TRP A 55 -10.70 13.72 -2.66
N ARG A 56 -12.02 13.91 -2.67
CA ARG A 56 -12.80 14.11 -3.91
C ARG A 56 -12.25 15.26 -4.74
N GLN A 57 -11.95 16.41 -4.14
CA GLN A 57 -11.30 17.53 -4.83
C GLN A 57 -9.96 17.14 -5.47
N THR A 58 -9.12 16.40 -4.74
CA THR A 58 -7.81 15.94 -5.22
C THR A 58 -7.94 14.91 -6.33
N TYR A 59 -8.83 13.93 -6.16
CA TYR A 59 -9.01 12.81 -7.07
C TYR A 59 -9.66 13.25 -8.39
N THR A 60 -10.71 14.07 -8.34
CA THR A 60 -11.34 14.64 -9.55
C THR A 60 -10.39 15.56 -10.32
N SER A 61 -9.54 16.34 -9.63
CA SER A 61 -8.62 17.28 -10.31
C SER A 61 -7.34 16.65 -10.87
N LYS A 62 -6.87 15.52 -10.33
CA LYS A 62 -5.61 14.86 -10.76
C LYS A 62 -5.82 13.52 -11.47
N GLY A 63 -6.87 12.78 -11.09
CA GLY A 63 -7.11 11.41 -11.52
C GLY A 63 -6.19 10.37 -10.85
N PRO A 64 -6.61 9.09 -10.82
CA PRO A 64 -5.93 8.02 -10.08
C PRO A 64 -4.48 7.79 -10.52
N THR A 65 -4.21 7.88 -11.83
CA THR A 65 -2.87 7.65 -12.38
C THR A 65 -1.85 8.66 -11.89
N VAL A 66 -2.22 9.95 -11.81
CA VAL A 66 -1.30 11.02 -11.36
C VAL A 66 -1.05 10.88 -9.85
N VAL A 67 -2.12 10.74 -9.07
CA VAL A 67 -2.10 10.46 -7.62
C VAL A 67 -1.12 9.32 -7.30
N GLY A 68 -1.32 8.14 -7.89
CA GLY A 68 -0.45 7.00 -7.65
C GLY A 68 0.97 7.16 -8.19
N SER A 69 1.16 7.92 -9.28
CA SER A 69 2.51 8.17 -9.82
C SER A 69 3.32 9.10 -8.93
N SER A 70 2.70 10.14 -8.36
CA SER A 70 3.32 11.02 -7.37
C SER A 70 3.74 10.25 -6.11
N ILE A 71 2.89 9.34 -5.60
CA ILE A 71 3.24 8.45 -4.49
C ILE A 71 4.40 7.53 -4.87
N TYR A 72 4.30 6.83 -6.01
CA TYR A 72 5.31 5.86 -6.45
C TYR A 72 6.68 6.51 -6.69
N HIS A 73 6.73 7.68 -7.33
CA HIS A 73 7.98 8.43 -7.53
C HIS A 73 8.61 8.84 -6.19
N ARG A 74 7.81 9.34 -5.23
CA ARG A 74 8.29 9.70 -3.90
C ARG A 74 8.76 8.48 -3.11
N LEU A 75 8.06 7.37 -3.22
CA LEU A 75 8.45 6.09 -2.61
C LEU A 75 9.78 5.59 -3.18
N CYS A 76 10.00 5.69 -4.50
CA CYS A 76 11.27 5.35 -5.13
C CYS A 76 12.41 6.29 -4.72
N PHE A 77 12.12 7.55 -4.41
CA PHE A 77 13.10 8.50 -3.87
C PHE A 77 13.47 8.17 -2.42
N LYS A 78 12.48 7.91 -1.54
CA LYS A 78 12.72 7.52 -0.14
C LYS A 78 13.33 6.12 0.00
N CYS A 79 12.97 5.20 -0.90
CA CYS A 79 13.39 3.79 -0.87
C CYS A 79 13.70 3.30 -2.31
N PRO A 80 14.91 3.55 -2.83
CA PRO A 80 15.30 3.15 -4.19
C PRO A 80 15.16 1.66 -4.48
N GLN A 81 15.25 0.80 -3.45
CA GLN A 81 15.03 -0.64 -3.55
C GLN A 81 13.65 -1.00 -4.13
N VAL A 82 12.61 -0.19 -3.92
CA VAL A 82 11.26 -0.45 -4.46
C VAL A 82 11.26 -0.41 -6.00
N LYS A 83 12.02 0.52 -6.60
CA LYS A 83 12.17 0.65 -8.07
C LYS A 83 12.85 -0.57 -8.70
N GLU A 84 13.74 -1.20 -7.94
CA GLU A 84 14.42 -2.43 -8.33
C GLU A 84 13.51 -3.65 -8.15
N GLN A 85 12.84 -3.78 -6.99
CA GLN A 85 11.91 -4.88 -6.71
C GLN A 85 10.80 -4.98 -7.76
N ILE A 86 10.16 -3.87 -8.16
CA ILE A 86 9.09 -3.90 -9.16
C ILE A 86 9.55 -4.35 -10.56
N ARG A 87 10.86 -4.24 -10.87
CA ARG A 87 11.47 -4.72 -12.12
C ARG A 87 11.91 -6.19 -12.08
N ARG A 88 12.02 -6.78 -10.89
CA ARG A 88 12.25 -8.23 -10.69
C ARG A 88 10.97 -9.06 -10.80
N VAL A 89 9.81 -8.43 -10.59
CA VAL A 89 8.51 -9.08 -10.75
C VAL A 89 8.29 -9.39 -12.23
N PRO A 90 8.00 -10.65 -12.63
CA PRO A 90 7.76 -10.99 -14.03
C PRO A 90 6.73 -10.08 -14.70
N LEU A 91 7.08 -9.53 -15.86
CA LEU A 91 6.19 -8.65 -16.61
C LEU A 91 4.89 -9.40 -16.98
N PRO A 92 3.69 -8.89 -16.67
CA PRO A 92 2.46 -9.57 -17.02
C PRO A 92 2.28 -9.57 -18.55
N PRO A 93 1.84 -10.67 -19.19
CA PRO A 93 1.76 -10.79 -20.66
C PRO A 93 0.95 -9.70 -21.37
N LYS A 94 0.05 -9.01 -20.65
CA LYS A 94 -0.79 -7.92 -21.17
C LYS A 94 -0.14 -6.52 -21.14
N PHE A 95 1.11 -6.39 -20.70
CA PHE A 95 1.87 -5.14 -20.77
C PHE A 95 3.06 -5.30 -21.72
N GLN A 96 3.23 -4.35 -22.61
CA GLN A 96 4.33 -4.34 -23.60
C GLN A 96 5.70 -4.13 -22.95
N ASN A 97 5.75 -3.39 -21.84
CA ASN A 97 6.97 -3.09 -21.10
C ASN A 97 6.67 -2.72 -19.63
N TYR A 98 7.73 -2.57 -18.83
CA TYR A 98 7.60 -2.21 -17.42
C TYR A 98 6.99 -0.83 -17.17
N ASP A 99 7.15 0.14 -18.08
CA ASP A 99 6.58 1.48 -17.89
C ASP A 99 5.05 1.45 -18.01
N CYS A 100 4.50 0.67 -18.95
CA CYS A 100 3.06 0.38 -19.01
C CYS A 100 2.55 -0.32 -17.75
N PHE A 101 3.30 -1.31 -17.23
CA PHE A 101 2.96 -2.02 -16.01
C PHE A 101 2.99 -1.11 -14.77
N ILE A 102 4.02 -0.28 -14.63
CA ILE A 102 4.19 0.70 -13.54
C ILE A 102 3.10 1.75 -13.62
N LYS A 103 2.79 2.32 -14.80
CA LYS A 103 1.70 3.29 -14.97
C LYS A 103 0.35 2.70 -14.54
N ALA A 104 0.07 1.45 -14.89
CA ALA A 104 -1.12 0.75 -14.43
C ALA A 104 -1.08 0.42 -12.92
N HIS A 105 0.11 0.26 -12.33
CA HIS A 105 0.29 0.10 -10.88
C HIS A 105 0.01 1.39 -10.13
N CYS A 106 0.41 2.53 -10.70
CA CYS A 106 0.11 3.85 -10.17
C CYS A 106 -1.40 4.11 -10.20
N LYS A 107 -2.07 3.91 -11.36
CA LYS A 107 -3.54 4.03 -11.48
C LYS A 107 -4.26 3.22 -10.40
N ALA A 108 -3.87 1.96 -10.25
CA ALA A 108 -4.38 1.07 -9.23
C ALA A 108 -4.19 1.54 -7.78
N ILE A 109 -3.06 2.16 -7.43
CA ILE A 109 -2.85 2.74 -6.09
C ILE A 109 -3.82 3.90 -5.84
N GLY A 110 -4.09 4.72 -6.86
CA GLY A 110 -5.12 5.76 -6.77
C GLY A 110 -6.52 5.19 -6.58
N GLU A 111 -6.89 4.18 -7.38
CA GLU A 111 -8.20 3.51 -7.32
C GLU A 111 -8.44 2.76 -6.01
N LEU A 112 -7.43 2.10 -5.44
CA LEU A 112 -7.50 1.47 -4.11
C LEU A 112 -7.95 2.48 -3.06
N ILE A 113 -7.34 3.65 -3.06
CA ILE A 113 -7.55 4.62 -1.98
C ILE A 113 -8.88 5.33 -2.15
N ASP A 114 -9.32 5.52 -3.39
CA ASP A 114 -10.69 5.95 -3.70
C ASP A 114 -11.71 5.01 -3.05
N GLN A 115 -11.56 3.69 -3.25
CA GLN A 115 -12.40 2.66 -2.62
C GLN A 115 -12.31 2.65 -1.09
N VAL A 116 -11.12 2.88 -0.52
CA VAL A 116 -10.93 3.02 0.94
C VAL A 116 -11.65 4.26 1.47
N VAL A 117 -11.58 5.39 0.76
CA VAL A 117 -12.25 6.66 1.13
C VAL A 117 -13.77 6.55 1.04
N ASP A 118 -14.27 5.82 0.03
CA ASP A 118 -15.70 5.51 -0.09
C ASP A 118 -16.18 4.58 1.03
N ASN A 119 -15.35 3.66 1.53
CA ASN A 119 -15.70 2.75 2.63
C ASN A 119 -15.37 3.26 4.05
N LEU A 120 -15.08 4.55 4.25
CA LEU A 120 -14.67 5.07 5.57
C LEU A 120 -15.68 4.89 6.71
N ASP A 121 -16.98 4.75 6.42
CA ASP A 121 -18.00 4.45 7.44
C ASP A 121 -17.92 2.99 7.94
N ASN A 122 -17.37 2.08 7.13
CA ASN A 122 -17.12 0.68 7.49
C ASN A 122 -15.88 0.15 6.73
N LEU A 123 -14.69 0.47 7.25
CA LEU A 123 -13.43 0.08 6.63
C LEU A 123 -13.23 -1.44 6.55
N ASP A 124 -13.90 -2.25 7.38
CA ASP A 124 -13.75 -3.69 7.35
C ASP A 124 -14.24 -4.32 6.03
N ASN A 125 -15.12 -3.64 5.27
CA ASN A 125 -15.47 -3.99 3.88
C ASN A 125 -14.24 -4.11 2.96
N MET A 126 -13.14 -3.41 3.26
CA MET A 126 -11.90 -3.45 2.49
C MET A 126 -10.91 -4.52 2.98
N THR A 127 -11.20 -5.22 4.09
CA THR A 127 -10.26 -6.16 4.74
C THR A 127 -9.77 -7.24 3.78
N ASP A 128 -10.69 -7.96 3.14
CA ASP A 128 -10.34 -9.10 2.28
C ASP A 128 -9.52 -8.68 1.07
N GLU A 129 -9.86 -7.54 0.47
CA GLU A 129 -9.12 -6.96 -0.65
C GLU A 129 -7.70 -6.59 -0.23
N LEU A 130 -7.54 -5.86 0.89
CA LEU A 130 -6.24 -5.47 1.46
C LEU A 130 -5.36 -6.69 1.82
N VAL A 131 -5.95 -7.72 2.43
CA VAL A 131 -5.28 -8.99 2.72
C VAL A 131 -4.87 -9.71 1.43
N ARG A 132 -5.74 -9.75 0.41
CA ARG A 132 -5.44 -10.32 -0.91
C ARG A 132 -4.30 -9.59 -1.62
N ILE A 133 -4.25 -8.27 -1.52
CA ILE A 133 -3.15 -7.44 -2.05
C ILE A 133 -1.83 -7.81 -1.36
N GLY A 134 -1.81 -7.94 -0.03
CA GLY A 134 -0.64 -8.40 0.73
C GLY A 134 -0.15 -9.78 0.29
N ASN A 135 -1.07 -10.73 0.14
CA ASN A 135 -0.81 -12.07 -0.37
C ASN A 135 -0.17 -12.06 -1.77
N VAL A 136 -0.68 -11.24 -2.70
CA VAL A 136 -0.12 -11.11 -4.06
C VAL A 136 1.29 -10.51 -4.05
N HIS A 137 1.53 -9.50 -3.21
CA HIS A 137 2.84 -8.89 -3.07
C HIS A 137 3.88 -9.88 -2.51
N ALA A 138 3.51 -10.66 -1.49
CA ALA A 138 4.35 -11.72 -0.93
C ALA A 138 4.70 -12.81 -1.97
N LYS A 139 3.75 -13.21 -2.84
CA LYS A 139 4.00 -14.22 -3.88
C LYS A 139 5.03 -13.79 -4.90
N LEU A 140 4.83 -12.63 -5.50
CA LEU A 140 5.63 -12.16 -6.63
C LEU A 140 7.04 -11.69 -6.22
N LEU A 141 7.22 -11.25 -4.97
CA LEU A 141 8.52 -10.88 -4.39
C LEU A 141 9.04 -11.90 -3.37
N ARG A 142 8.50 -13.13 -3.35
CA ARG A 142 8.93 -14.25 -2.48
C ARG A 142 9.07 -13.90 -0.98
N GLY A 143 8.33 -12.89 -0.51
CA GLY A 143 8.37 -12.39 0.87
C GLY A 143 9.43 -11.31 1.17
N GLU A 144 10.18 -10.81 0.18
CA GLU A 144 11.26 -9.82 0.38
C GLU A 144 10.79 -8.44 0.88
N LEU A 145 9.48 -8.12 0.80
CA LEU A 145 8.96 -6.85 1.32
C LEU A 145 8.87 -6.87 2.85
N THR A 146 9.88 -6.29 3.48
CA THR A 146 9.93 -6.15 4.94
C THR A 146 8.85 -5.20 5.47
N GLY A 147 8.46 -5.38 6.74
CA GLY A 147 7.54 -4.46 7.43
C GLY A 147 8.00 -2.99 7.46
N LYS A 148 9.32 -2.73 7.33
CA LYS A 148 9.88 -1.37 7.20
C LYS A 148 9.49 -0.71 5.88
N VAL A 149 9.53 -1.44 4.76
CA VAL A 149 9.13 -0.90 3.44
C VAL A 149 7.66 -0.50 3.47
N TRP A 150 6.80 -1.34 4.07
CA TRP A 150 5.38 -1.03 4.24
C TRP A 150 5.11 0.22 5.11
N ASN A 151 5.96 0.53 6.11
CA ASN A 151 5.87 1.80 6.85
C ASN A 151 6.24 3.00 5.96
N VAL A 152 7.29 2.89 5.14
CA VAL A 152 7.68 3.95 4.20
C VAL A 152 6.57 4.19 3.15
N VAL A 153 5.84 3.16 2.74
CA VAL A 153 4.62 3.30 1.91
C VAL A 153 3.56 4.14 2.65
N ALA A 154 3.26 3.82 3.91
CA ALA A 154 2.30 4.57 4.74
C ALA A 154 2.67 6.05 4.85
N GLU A 155 3.90 6.35 5.26
CA GLU A 155 4.43 7.70 5.43
C GLU A 155 4.43 8.48 4.11
N THR A 156 4.83 7.85 3.02
CA THR A 156 4.80 8.47 1.68
C THR A 156 3.39 8.83 1.27
N PHE A 157 2.41 7.98 1.58
CA PHE A 157 1.01 8.26 1.30
C PHE A 157 0.50 9.48 2.08
N ILE A 158 0.74 9.50 3.40
CA ILE A 158 0.34 10.59 4.28
C ILE A 158 1.00 11.91 3.84
N ASP A 159 2.31 11.93 3.61
CA ASP A 159 3.00 13.15 3.14
C ASP A 159 2.39 13.66 1.81
N CYS A 160 2.08 12.76 0.87
CA CYS A 160 1.46 13.12 -0.40
C CYS A 160 0.04 13.71 -0.23
N THR A 161 -0.84 13.11 0.57
CA THR A 161 -2.21 13.62 0.75
C THR A 161 -2.26 14.98 1.44
N LEU A 162 -1.31 15.27 2.33
CA LEU A 162 -1.19 16.56 3.01
C LEU A 162 -0.65 17.67 2.10
N GLU A 163 0.12 17.33 1.06
CA GLU A 163 0.69 18.28 0.10
C GLU A 163 -0.23 18.64 -1.07
N TRP A 164 -1.10 17.72 -1.51
CA TRP A 164 -1.96 17.98 -2.67
C TRP A 164 -3.09 18.97 -2.43
N GLY A 165 -3.38 19.28 -1.17
CA GLY A 165 -4.48 20.12 -0.77
C GLY A 165 -4.11 21.54 -0.36
N ASP A 166 -5.13 22.31 0.00
CA ASP A 166 -4.98 23.66 0.51
C ASP A 166 -4.47 23.69 1.98
N ARG A 167 -4.51 24.86 2.61
CA ARG A 167 -4.13 25.00 4.03
C ARG A 167 -4.98 24.13 4.97
N ARG A 168 -6.22 23.76 4.61
CA ARG A 168 -7.13 22.95 5.44
C ARG A 168 -6.71 21.48 5.47
N CYS A 169 -6.19 20.95 4.36
CA CYS A 169 -5.59 19.60 4.30
C CYS A 169 -4.42 19.41 5.27
N ARG A 170 -3.70 20.49 5.62
CA ARG A 170 -2.57 20.45 6.56
C ARG A 170 -2.97 20.60 8.03
N SER A 171 -4.26 20.61 8.34
CA SER A 171 -4.75 20.61 9.73
C SER A 171 -4.42 19.31 10.46
N GLU A 172 -4.25 19.41 11.78
CA GLU A 172 -3.90 18.26 12.62
C GLU A 172 -5.00 17.18 12.61
N THR A 173 -6.27 17.58 12.52
CA THR A 173 -7.41 16.67 12.36
C THR A 173 -7.31 15.82 11.10
N VAL A 174 -6.89 16.41 9.97
CA VAL A 174 -6.72 15.70 8.68
C VAL A 174 -5.47 14.82 8.71
N ARG A 175 -4.36 15.30 9.31
CA ARG A 175 -3.15 14.48 9.53
C ARG A 175 -3.46 13.22 10.34
N LYS A 176 -4.15 13.35 11.47
CA LYS A 176 -4.55 12.23 12.33
C LYS A 176 -5.52 11.28 11.61
N ALA A 177 -6.47 11.81 10.85
CA ALA A 177 -7.39 10.98 10.06
C ALA A 177 -6.65 10.14 9.01
N TRP A 178 -5.79 10.75 8.18
CA TRP A 178 -4.97 10.00 7.21
C TRP A 178 -4.02 9.00 7.86
N ALA A 179 -3.46 9.32 9.03
CA ALA A 179 -2.61 8.38 9.78
C ALA A 179 -3.39 7.13 10.21
N LEU A 180 -4.63 7.26 10.71
CA LEU A 180 -5.49 6.14 11.08
C LEU A 180 -5.92 5.30 9.85
N ILE A 181 -6.31 5.96 8.76
CA ILE A 181 -6.67 5.30 7.49
C ILE A 181 -5.50 4.48 6.95
N MET A 182 -4.30 5.08 6.87
CA MET A 182 -3.14 4.40 6.34
C MET A 182 -2.59 3.34 7.30
N ALA A 183 -2.77 3.49 8.62
CA ALA A 183 -2.48 2.43 9.57
C ALA A 183 -3.33 1.19 9.28
N PHE A 184 -4.65 1.34 9.13
CA PHE A 184 -5.56 0.25 8.77
C PHE A 184 -5.17 -0.41 7.44
N VAL A 185 -5.02 0.38 6.37
CA VAL A 185 -4.66 -0.11 5.03
C VAL A 185 -3.38 -0.95 5.07
N ILE A 186 -2.35 -0.45 5.75
CA ILE A 186 -1.03 -1.10 5.80
C ILE A 186 -1.02 -2.27 6.79
N GLU A 187 -1.79 -2.24 7.86
CA GLU A 187 -1.98 -3.39 8.77
C GLU A 187 -2.59 -4.58 8.03
N LYS A 188 -3.71 -4.40 7.31
CA LYS A 188 -4.38 -5.48 6.57
C LYS A 188 -3.51 -6.00 5.40
N ILE A 189 -2.78 -5.13 4.70
CA ILE A 189 -1.79 -5.55 3.69
C ILE A 189 -0.64 -6.35 4.33
N LYS A 190 -0.10 -5.91 5.47
CA LYS A 190 0.93 -6.68 6.21
C LYS A 190 0.42 -8.02 6.70
N LEU A 191 -0.84 -8.11 7.16
CA LEU A 191 -1.47 -9.36 7.59
C LEU A 191 -1.41 -10.42 6.47
N GLY A 192 -1.97 -10.11 5.30
CA GLY A 192 -1.95 -11.01 4.15
C GLY A 192 -0.55 -11.31 3.62
N HIS A 193 0.38 -10.34 3.70
CA HIS A 193 1.78 -10.57 3.37
C HIS A 193 2.43 -11.59 4.32
N HIS A 194 2.25 -11.43 5.64
CA HIS A 194 2.81 -12.33 6.65
C HIS A 194 2.20 -13.74 6.60
N GLU A 195 0.90 -13.86 6.35
CA GLU A 195 0.23 -15.15 6.14
C GLU A 195 0.85 -15.92 4.97
N GLN A 196 1.02 -15.24 3.83
CA GLN A 196 1.60 -15.87 2.65
C GLN A 196 3.08 -16.26 2.84
N VAL A 197 3.86 -15.44 3.57
CA VAL A 197 5.24 -15.78 3.95
C VAL A 197 5.28 -17.01 4.87
N ARG A 198 4.38 -17.07 5.87
CA ARG A 198 4.23 -18.24 6.74
C ARG A 198 3.87 -19.49 5.94
N ASN A 199 2.98 -19.37 4.95
CA ASN A 199 2.60 -20.46 4.06
C ASN A 199 3.78 -21.00 3.23
N PHE A 200 4.74 -20.16 2.82
CA PHE A 200 5.98 -20.63 2.19
C PHE A 200 6.85 -21.44 3.16
N MET A 201 7.03 -20.96 4.39
CA MET A 201 7.82 -21.66 5.41
C MET A 201 7.23 -23.03 5.76
N VAL A 202 5.90 -23.13 5.92
CA VAL A 202 5.20 -24.38 6.19
C VAL A 202 5.35 -25.36 5.01
N ARG A 203 5.13 -24.90 3.77
CA ARG A 203 5.33 -25.75 2.58
C ARG A 203 6.76 -26.26 2.46
N TYR A 204 7.75 -25.39 2.69
CA TYR A 204 9.16 -25.76 2.66
C TYR A 204 9.51 -26.80 3.74
N ARG A 205 9.03 -26.61 4.98
CA ARG A 205 9.17 -27.60 6.06
C ARG A 205 8.55 -28.95 5.70
N ASN A 206 7.36 -28.96 5.09
CA ASN A 206 6.68 -30.20 4.71
C ASN A 206 7.43 -30.95 3.61
N MET A 207 7.99 -30.23 2.61
CA MET A 207 8.83 -30.84 1.57
C MET A 207 10.11 -31.46 2.15
N LEU A 208 10.78 -30.79 3.10
CA LEU A 208 11.94 -31.37 3.81
C LEU A 208 11.56 -32.56 4.71
N GLY A 209 10.39 -32.52 5.35
CA GLY A 209 9.89 -33.61 6.19
C GLY A 209 9.62 -34.90 5.42
N GLN A 210 9.24 -34.80 4.14
CA GLN A 210 9.00 -35.93 3.25
C GLN A 210 10.30 -36.55 2.66
N GLN A 211 11.46 -35.91 2.83
CA GLN A 211 12.74 -36.41 2.32
C GLN A 211 13.51 -37.34 3.29
N LYS A 212 12.92 -37.73 4.44
CA LYS A 212 13.54 -38.76 5.29
C LYS A 212 13.46 -40.12 4.57
N PRO A 213 14.59 -40.79 4.28
CA PRO A 213 14.54 -42.09 3.64
C PRO A 213 13.88 -43.10 4.57
N SER A 214 12.97 -43.89 4.01
CA SER A 214 12.50 -45.14 4.62
C SER A 214 13.71 -45.98 5.00
N ARG A 215 13.87 -46.30 6.28
CA ARG A 215 14.97 -47.14 6.76
C ARG A 215 14.97 -48.44 5.97
N ILE A 216 16.07 -48.71 5.28
CA ILE A 216 16.38 -50.07 4.82
C ILE A 216 16.48 -50.91 6.09
N MET A 217 15.52 -51.83 6.29
CA MET A 217 15.66 -52.85 7.31
C MET A 217 16.57 -53.97 6.77
N PRO A 218 17.44 -54.53 7.63
CA PRO A 218 18.30 -55.65 7.26
C PRO A 218 17.52 -56.96 7.07
#